data_AF-A0A7S4PT89-F1
#
_entry.id   AF-A0A7S4PT89-F1
#
_cell.length_a   1.000
_cell.length_b   1.000
_cell.length_c   1.000
_cell.angle_alpha   90.00
_cell.angle_beta   90.00
_cell.angle_gamma   90.00
#
_symmetry.space_group_name_H-M   'P 1'
#
loop_
_entity.id
_entity.type
_entity.pdbx_description
1 polymer ?
#
loop_
_entity_poly.entity_id
_entity_poly.type
_entity_poly.pdbx_seq_one_letter_code
_entity_poly.pdbx_strand_id
1 'polypeptide(L)'
;EPVVLVPPALMEKVYAQLAEAGCTARRWHLGGRHGVRIWPVGDSGPTALRAVPVTEEAADRLAGCLRLAAEASEEAEEEASVEEEVLPPALRKLLRAGDLQLARMPVAPPRRAPKPPKDRDNSVHPERAEDTAALPAPAPGAFTFAELFAGLGGFRLGLEAIGGRCVFASEIASETVKVYAENFGAHPAVAGDIAQVSELDVPPHDLLVAGFPCQPFSALGAQPGLADDKGNLFMHIVRVLAAQRPSAFLLENVPGLLSCDGGRAFGAVVAALEGAGYRVWHELINARCLTAQTRNRLFIVGLRGDLRPEAGAAAFEFPFIPDLGLRAGDILQPEAELAADGLIERYTLTEGQFAKLRASKEWRYTGPKSLAWGDKICNTLVSHYSVTVGRGTSQLVPRPPPHRPRRFTPRECARLMGFPDSFRLGERAPGQGVNAWFKSRYRMLGNAVCPPLVAALGGALLARCPARVSRDPVEEGGWVAVGRAAAVALALLSASGVRGRRAAGREWGR
;
A
#
# COMPACT_ATOMS: atom_id res chain seq x y z
N GLU A 1 10.41 -16.83 -26.23
CA GLU A 1 9.61 -17.98 -25.75
C GLU A 1 8.14 -17.74 -26.13
N PRO A 2 7.33 -18.77 -26.36
CA PRO A 2 6.00 -18.60 -26.96
C PRO A 2 4.95 -18.15 -25.93
N VAL A 3 4.68 -16.84 -25.88
CA VAL A 3 3.53 -16.28 -25.14
C VAL A 3 2.27 -16.41 -26.00
N VAL A 4 1.21 -17.01 -25.45
CA VAL A 4 -0.11 -17.12 -26.10
C VAL A 4 -1.00 -15.95 -25.69
N LEU A 5 -1.54 -15.24 -26.67
CA LEU A 5 -2.59 -14.24 -26.47
C LEU A 5 -3.95 -14.94 -26.31
N VAL A 6 -4.75 -14.50 -25.34
CA VAL A 6 -6.04 -15.13 -24.99
C VAL A 6 -7.14 -14.07 -25.04
N PRO A 7 -8.14 -14.20 -25.95
CA PRO A 7 -9.31 -13.34 -25.93
C PRO A 7 -10.06 -13.41 -24.59
N PRO A 8 -10.57 -12.29 -24.04
CA PRO A 8 -11.25 -12.27 -22.74
C PRO A 8 -12.42 -13.26 -22.61
N ALA A 9 -13.13 -13.52 -23.70
CA ALA A 9 -14.23 -14.48 -23.78
C ALA A 9 -13.77 -15.94 -23.59
N LEU A 10 -12.49 -16.23 -23.84
CA LEU A 10 -11.90 -17.57 -23.75
C LEU A 10 -11.10 -17.77 -22.45
N MET A 11 -10.89 -16.73 -21.64
CA MET A 11 -10.06 -16.81 -20.43
C MET A 11 -10.54 -17.89 -19.45
N GLU A 12 -11.84 -18.04 -19.24
CA GLU A 12 -12.35 -19.01 -18.25
C GLU A 12 -12.10 -20.47 -18.69
N LYS A 13 -12.28 -20.76 -19.99
CA LYS A 13 -11.97 -22.07 -20.59
C LYS A 13 -10.47 -22.36 -20.63
N VAL A 14 -9.66 -21.34 -20.95
CA VAL A 14 -8.19 -21.46 -21.01
C VAL A 14 -7.58 -21.64 -19.62
N TYR A 15 -8.07 -20.94 -18.59
CA TYR A 15 -7.60 -21.13 -17.21
C TYR A 15 -7.89 -22.54 -16.67
N ALA A 16 -9.07 -23.10 -16.97
CA ALA A 16 -9.42 -24.46 -16.57
C ALA A 16 -8.48 -25.50 -17.22
N GLN A 17 -8.21 -25.37 -18.52
CA GLN A 17 -7.33 -26.31 -19.23
C GLN A 17 -5.83 -26.11 -18.89
N LEU A 18 -5.39 -24.89 -18.59
CA LEU A 18 -4.04 -24.63 -18.09
C LEU A 18 -3.82 -25.22 -16.69
N ALA A 19 -4.84 -25.17 -15.83
CA ALA A 19 -4.81 -25.80 -14.51
C ALA A 19 -4.76 -27.34 -14.62
N GLU A 20 -5.56 -27.95 -15.51
CA GLU A 20 -5.51 -29.40 -15.80
C GLU A 20 -4.17 -29.86 -16.40
N ALA A 21 -3.46 -28.95 -17.08
CA ALA A 21 -2.14 -29.20 -17.66
C ALA A 21 -0.96 -28.91 -16.70
N GLY A 22 -1.21 -28.53 -15.44
CA GLY A 22 -0.17 -28.22 -14.44
C GLY A 22 0.49 -26.84 -14.58
N CYS A 23 -0.08 -25.93 -15.39
CA CYS A 23 0.48 -24.62 -15.72
C CYS A 23 -0.03 -23.49 -14.80
N THR A 24 0.73 -23.17 -13.74
CA THR A 24 0.34 -22.19 -12.71
C THR A 24 0.36 -20.73 -13.23
N ALA A 25 -0.83 -20.18 -13.52
CA ALA A 25 -1.02 -18.81 -14.00
C ALA A 25 -0.90 -17.73 -12.89
N ARG A 26 -0.16 -16.63 -13.13
CA ARG A 26 -0.02 -15.50 -12.19
C ARG A 26 -1.03 -14.37 -12.49
N ARG A 27 -1.69 -13.82 -11.46
CA ARG A 27 -2.57 -12.62 -11.50
C ARG A 27 -1.87 -11.37 -10.95
N TRP A 28 -2.26 -10.17 -11.40
CA TRP A 28 -1.92 -8.89 -10.74
C TRP A 28 -3.13 -7.91 -10.70
N HIS A 29 -2.99 -6.71 -10.12
CA HIS A 29 -4.14 -5.90 -9.66
C HIS A 29 -4.04 -4.36 -9.81
N LEU A 30 -3.30 -3.80 -10.80
CA LEU A 30 -3.14 -2.32 -10.95
C LEU A 30 -4.52 -1.63 -11.08
N GLY A 31 -4.89 -0.87 -10.04
CA GLY A 31 -6.15 -0.11 -9.97
C GLY A 31 -7.35 -0.90 -9.44
N GLY A 32 -7.14 -2.05 -8.81
CA GLY A 32 -8.21 -2.78 -8.11
C GLY A 32 -9.17 -3.54 -9.04
N ARG A 33 -8.81 -3.73 -10.31
CA ARG A 33 -9.55 -4.54 -11.29
C ARG A 33 -8.82 -5.85 -11.60
N HIS A 34 -9.47 -6.74 -12.35
CA HIS A 34 -8.90 -8.00 -12.82
C HIS A 34 -8.96 -8.09 -14.36
N GLY A 35 -8.16 -8.99 -14.92
CA GLY A 35 -7.83 -9.06 -16.34
C GLY A 35 -6.31 -9.09 -16.52
N VAL A 36 -5.83 -8.82 -17.74
CA VAL A 36 -4.41 -8.69 -18.10
C VAL A 36 -4.23 -7.35 -18.81
N ARG A 37 -3.02 -6.74 -18.75
CA ARG A 37 -2.69 -5.61 -19.64
C ARG A 37 -1.90 -6.08 -20.85
N ILE A 38 -2.30 -5.57 -22.01
CA ILE A 38 -1.59 -5.60 -23.28
C ILE A 38 -1.28 -4.15 -23.69
N TRP A 39 -0.27 -3.96 -24.54
CA TRP A 39 0.00 -2.69 -25.23
C TRP A 39 -0.19 -2.87 -26.74
N PRO A 40 -0.65 -1.85 -27.48
CA PRO A 40 -0.48 -1.83 -28.93
C PRO A 40 1.01 -1.70 -29.26
N VAL A 41 1.43 -2.31 -30.38
CA VAL A 41 2.76 -2.10 -30.97
C VAL A 41 2.66 -0.96 -31.97
N GLY A 42 3.53 0.04 -31.84
CA GLY A 42 3.76 1.09 -32.82
C GLY A 42 5.13 1.71 -32.55
N ASP A 43 6.04 1.55 -33.51
CA ASP A 43 7.49 1.73 -33.36
C ASP A 43 7.95 3.16 -33.01
N SER A 44 8.72 3.28 -31.93
CA SER A 44 10.02 4.00 -31.85
C SER A 44 10.47 4.14 -30.39
N GLY A 45 11.49 3.36 -29.98
CA GLY A 45 12.05 3.37 -28.62
C GLY A 45 13.30 2.49 -28.46
N PRO A 46 14.18 2.73 -27.44
CA PRO A 46 15.53 2.15 -27.42
C PRO A 46 15.76 0.95 -26.48
N THR A 47 14.94 0.72 -25.44
CA THR A 47 15.29 -0.22 -24.35
C THR A 47 14.92 -1.66 -24.68
N ALA A 48 15.89 -2.40 -25.22
CA ALA A 48 15.81 -3.84 -25.41
C ALA A 48 16.04 -4.61 -24.10
N LEU A 49 15.00 -5.15 -23.48
CA LEU A 49 15.02 -6.19 -22.43
C LEU A 49 13.63 -6.86 -22.33
N ARG A 50 13.46 -8.06 -21.78
CA ARG A 50 13.94 -9.37 -22.30
C ARG A 50 12.92 -10.45 -21.87
N ALA A 51 12.95 -11.62 -22.53
CA ALA A 51 12.00 -12.72 -22.30
C ALA A 51 12.47 -13.70 -21.19
N VAL A 52 11.65 -14.72 -20.89
CA VAL A 52 11.77 -15.62 -19.72
C VAL A 52 11.43 -17.08 -20.12
N PRO A 53 12.20 -18.10 -19.69
CA PRO A 53 12.02 -19.50 -20.07
C PRO A 53 10.64 -20.14 -19.83
N VAL A 54 10.35 -21.16 -20.63
CA VAL A 54 9.21 -22.11 -20.52
C VAL A 54 9.77 -23.53 -20.75
N THR A 55 9.17 -24.57 -20.17
CA THR A 55 9.65 -25.96 -20.30
C THR A 55 9.21 -26.61 -21.63
N GLU A 56 10.04 -27.50 -22.20
CA GLU A 56 9.82 -28.17 -23.49
C GLU A 56 8.50 -28.97 -23.55
N GLU A 57 8.05 -29.57 -22.44
CA GLU A 57 6.80 -30.35 -22.38
C GLU A 57 5.51 -29.54 -22.58
N ALA A 58 5.56 -28.21 -22.44
CA ALA A 58 4.38 -27.34 -22.56
C ALA A 58 4.17 -26.79 -23.98
N ALA A 59 5.16 -26.92 -24.88
CA ALA A 59 5.11 -26.32 -26.21
C ALA A 59 4.11 -27.02 -27.15
N ASP A 60 3.99 -28.35 -27.07
CA ASP A 60 3.15 -29.14 -27.98
C ASP A 60 1.64 -28.95 -27.72
N ARG A 61 1.25 -28.56 -26.50
CA ARG A 61 -0.17 -28.33 -26.13
C ARG A 61 -0.67 -26.92 -26.47
N LEU A 62 0.26 -26.02 -26.80
CA LEU A 62 0.01 -24.62 -27.08
C LEU A 62 -0.64 -24.39 -28.46
N ALA A 63 -0.34 -25.27 -29.42
CA ALA A 63 -0.84 -25.22 -30.80
C ALA A 63 -2.36 -25.50 -30.91
N GLY A 64 -2.96 -26.16 -29.91
CA GLY A 64 -4.40 -26.38 -29.82
C GLY A 64 -5.17 -25.12 -29.38
N CYS A 65 -4.60 -24.37 -28.44
CA CYS A 65 -5.23 -23.17 -27.88
C CYS A 65 -5.26 -21.99 -28.86
N LEU A 66 -4.25 -21.88 -29.74
CA LEU A 66 -4.14 -20.80 -30.73
C LEU A 66 -5.13 -20.95 -31.91
N ARG A 67 -5.55 -22.18 -32.26
CA ARG A 67 -6.53 -22.41 -33.34
C ARG A 67 -7.94 -21.92 -32.98
N LEU A 68 -8.38 -22.14 -31.74
CA LEU A 68 -9.69 -21.73 -31.25
C LEU A 68 -9.86 -20.21 -31.10
N ALA A 69 -8.76 -19.46 -30.99
CA ALA A 69 -8.79 -18.00 -30.88
C ALA A 69 -8.94 -17.31 -32.25
N ALA A 70 -8.54 -17.97 -33.34
CA ALA A 70 -8.65 -17.43 -34.70
C ALA A 70 -10.08 -17.54 -35.25
N GLU A 71 -10.78 -18.65 -34.97
CA GLU A 71 -12.15 -18.90 -35.44
C GLU A 71 -13.19 -17.94 -34.82
N ALA A 72 -12.93 -17.38 -33.63
CA ALA A 72 -13.82 -16.45 -32.95
C ALA A 72 -13.65 -14.97 -33.40
N SER A 73 -12.65 -14.67 -34.23
CA SER A 73 -12.36 -13.30 -34.68
C SER A 73 -13.12 -12.91 -35.95
N GLU A 74 -13.61 -13.88 -36.74
CA GLU A 74 -14.31 -13.63 -38.00
C GLU A 74 -15.79 -13.21 -37.81
N GLU A 75 -16.38 -13.45 -36.64
CA GLU A 75 -17.80 -13.11 -36.37
C GLU A 75 -18.04 -11.66 -35.89
N ALA A 76 -16.99 -10.84 -35.71
CA ALA A 76 -17.07 -9.54 -35.02
C ALA A 76 -17.02 -8.28 -35.92
N GLU A 77 -16.90 -8.41 -37.25
CA GLU A 77 -16.69 -7.27 -38.17
C GLU A 77 -17.98 -6.57 -38.70
N GLU A 78 -19.19 -6.97 -38.29
CA GLU A 78 -20.45 -6.48 -38.91
C GLU A 78 -21.19 -5.25 -38.26
N GLU A 79 -20.61 -4.41 -37.38
CA GLU A 79 -21.26 -3.13 -36.92
C GLU A 79 -20.31 -1.94 -36.55
N ALA A 80 -20.65 -0.71 -36.98
CA ALA A 80 -20.28 0.58 -36.35
C ALA A 80 -21.13 1.77 -36.91
N SER A 81 -21.66 2.70 -36.07
CA SER A 81 -22.68 3.68 -36.51
C SER A 81 -22.76 5.07 -35.81
N VAL A 82 -23.06 6.11 -36.64
CA VAL A 82 -23.65 7.47 -36.39
C VAL A 82 -22.99 8.46 -35.39
N GLU A 83 -22.67 9.69 -35.85
CA GLU A 83 -22.39 10.90 -35.03
C GLU A 83 -22.94 12.24 -35.62
N GLU A 84 -24.04 12.81 -35.10
CA GLU A 84 -24.29 14.29 -35.03
C GLU A 84 -25.35 14.62 -33.97
N GLU A 85 -26.51 13.95 -34.04
CA GLU A 85 -27.72 14.29 -33.27
C GLU A 85 -27.55 14.27 -31.74
N VAL A 86 -26.55 13.59 -31.21
CA VAL A 86 -26.28 13.60 -29.75
C VAL A 86 -25.73 14.96 -29.27
N LEU A 87 -25.42 15.91 -30.16
CA LEU A 87 -24.86 17.21 -29.78
C LEU A 87 -25.93 18.32 -29.56
N PRO A 88 -25.76 19.20 -28.55
CA PRO A 88 -26.66 20.35 -28.33
C PRO A 88 -26.63 21.41 -29.46
N PRO A 89 -27.71 22.18 -29.70
CA PRO A 89 -27.84 23.09 -30.86
C PRO A 89 -26.76 24.19 -30.95
N ALA A 90 -26.28 24.71 -29.82
CA ALA A 90 -25.23 25.74 -29.79
C ALA A 90 -23.88 25.20 -30.27
N LEU A 91 -23.58 23.93 -29.98
CA LEU A 91 -22.36 23.24 -30.42
C LEU A 91 -22.43 22.85 -31.90
N ARG A 92 -23.61 22.47 -32.41
CA ARG A 92 -23.83 22.22 -33.84
C ARG A 92 -23.60 23.47 -34.69
N LYS A 93 -24.00 24.65 -34.19
CA LYS A 93 -23.78 25.93 -34.90
C LYS A 93 -22.29 26.28 -35.00
N LEU A 94 -21.51 26.02 -33.94
CA LEU A 94 -20.06 26.23 -33.92
C LEU A 94 -19.28 25.22 -34.77
N LEU A 95 -19.73 23.95 -34.81
CA LEU A 95 -19.19 22.91 -35.67
C LEU A 95 -19.43 23.18 -37.17
N ARG A 96 -20.62 23.67 -37.52
CA ARG A 96 -20.97 24.03 -38.91
C ARG A 96 -20.29 25.32 -39.39
N ALA A 97 -19.94 26.22 -38.47
CA ALA A 97 -19.20 27.45 -38.76
C ALA A 97 -17.68 27.21 -38.95
N GLY A 98 -17.17 26.02 -38.64
CA GLY A 98 -15.74 25.68 -38.73
C GLY A 98 -14.89 26.16 -37.55
N ASP A 99 -15.50 26.86 -36.58
CA ASP A 99 -14.82 27.41 -35.38
C ASP A 99 -14.55 26.34 -34.30
N LEU A 100 -15.05 25.11 -34.48
CA LEU A 100 -14.87 23.98 -33.57
C LEU A 100 -14.61 22.70 -34.37
N GLN A 101 -13.49 22.03 -34.10
CA GLN A 101 -13.22 20.67 -34.58
C GLN A 101 -13.60 19.65 -33.50
N LEU A 102 -14.40 18.64 -33.86
CA LEU A 102 -14.66 17.48 -33.00
C LEU A 102 -13.39 16.62 -32.93
N ALA A 103 -12.65 16.72 -31.83
CA ALA A 103 -11.70 15.70 -31.44
C ALA A 103 -12.45 14.63 -30.63
N ARG A 104 -12.44 13.39 -31.11
CA ARG A 104 -12.98 12.23 -30.36
C ARG A 104 -12.19 12.06 -29.06
N MET A 105 -12.75 12.53 -27.94
CA MET A 105 -12.35 12.07 -26.62
C MET A 105 -13.15 10.80 -26.30
N PRO A 106 -12.50 9.66 -26.00
CA PRO A 106 -13.23 8.45 -25.64
C PRO A 106 -13.93 8.64 -24.29
N VAL A 107 -15.26 8.80 -24.34
CA VAL A 107 -16.16 8.69 -23.18
C VAL A 107 -16.72 7.28 -23.17
N ALA A 108 -16.40 6.49 -22.14
CA ALA A 108 -17.01 5.18 -21.95
C ALA A 108 -18.50 5.32 -21.54
N PRO A 109 -19.42 4.48 -22.07
CA PRO A 109 -20.84 4.57 -21.76
C PRO A 109 -21.16 4.11 -20.32
N PRO A 110 -22.15 4.72 -19.63
CA PRO A 110 -22.49 4.32 -18.27
C PRO A 110 -23.52 3.19 -18.31
N ARG A 111 -23.18 1.94 -17.98
CA ARG A 111 -24.21 0.90 -17.83
C ARG A 111 -24.07 0.00 -16.59
N ARG A 112 -24.98 0.32 -15.67
CA ARG A 112 -25.77 -0.48 -14.70
C ARG A 112 -25.13 -1.72 -14.07
N ALA A 113 -25.06 -1.68 -12.74
CA ALA A 113 -24.79 -2.80 -11.87
C ALA A 113 -25.78 -3.96 -12.10
N PRO A 114 -25.29 -5.20 -12.32
CA PRO A 114 -26.11 -6.39 -12.13
C PRO A 114 -26.39 -6.59 -10.64
N LYS A 115 -27.60 -7.01 -10.29
CA LYS A 115 -27.94 -7.42 -8.92
C LYS A 115 -27.08 -8.62 -8.50
N PRO A 116 -26.66 -8.71 -7.22
CA PRO A 116 -25.95 -9.88 -6.74
C PRO A 116 -26.84 -11.13 -6.89
N PRO A 117 -26.27 -12.30 -7.21
CA PRO A 117 -27.01 -13.55 -7.21
C PRO A 117 -27.56 -13.80 -5.81
N LYS A 118 -28.84 -14.14 -5.73
CA LYS A 118 -29.36 -14.87 -4.58
C LYS A 118 -28.80 -16.29 -4.70
N ASP A 119 -28.39 -16.83 -3.57
CA ASP A 119 -27.98 -18.23 -3.41
C ASP A 119 -26.58 -18.56 -3.99
N ARG A 120 -25.58 -18.50 -3.11
CA ARG A 120 -24.38 -19.31 -3.26
C ARG A 120 -24.09 -20.01 -1.94
N ASP A 121 -24.36 -21.30 -1.98
CA ASP A 121 -23.87 -22.31 -1.06
C ASP A 121 -22.34 -22.24 -0.94
N ASN A 122 -21.86 -22.42 0.28
CA ASN A 122 -20.55 -22.01 0.78
C ASN A 122 -19.56 -23.17 0.78
N SER A 123 -19.50 -23.93 -0.31
CA SER A 123 -18.82 -25.24 -0.37
C SER A 123 -17.97 -25.43 -1.63
N VAL A 124 -16.96 -24.58 -1.83
CA VAL A 124 -15.82 -24.93 -2.69
C VAL A 124 -14.54 -24.68 -1.90
N HIS A 125 -13.87 -25.78 -1.57
CA HIS A 125 -12.63 -25.83 -0.80
C HIS A 125 -11.45 -25.28 -1.61
N PRO A 126 -10.59 -24.43 -1.04
CA PRO A 126 -9.31 -24.08 -1.65
C PRO A 126 -8.29 -25.20 -1.40
N GLU A 127 -7.60 -25.61 -2.46
CA GLU A 127 -6.47 -26.53 -2.38
C GLU A 127 -5.32 -25.91 -1.54
N ARG A 128 -5.03 -26.61 -0.43
CA ARG A 128 -3.79 -26.71 0.38
C ARG A 128 -2.89 -25.47 0.52
N ALA A 129 -3.17 -24.72 1.58
CA ALA A 129 -2.22 -23.90 2.33
C ALA A 129 -1.45 -24.76 3.36
N GLU A 130 -0.72 -25.78 2.88
CA GLU A 130 0.16 -26.61 3.73
C GLU A 130 1.60 -26.03 3.77
N ASP A 131 1.76 -24.76 3.35
CA ASP A 131 3.02 -24.03 3.18
C ASP A 131 3.47 -23.20 4.39
N THR A 132 2.70 -23.15 5.50
CA THR A 132 2.95 -22.22 6.61
C THR A 132 3.14 -22.87 7.99
N ALA A 133 4.23 -23.62 8.18
CA ALA A 133 4.83 -23.77 9.51
C ALA A 133 5.35 -22.40 9.97
N ALA A 134 5.20 -22.06 11.26
CA ALA A 134 5.70 -20.81 11.82
C ALA A 134 7.23 -20.76 11.68
N LEU A 135 7.71 -20.10 10.61
CA LEU A 135 9.13 -19.89 10.38
C LEU A 135 9.74 -19.26 11.64
N PRO A 136 10.88 -19.76 12.15
CA PRO A 136 11.56 -19.13 13.27
C PRO A 136 11.86 -17.68 12.90
N ALA A 137 11.52 -16.75 13.80
CA ALA A 137 11.88 -15.34 13.60
C ALA A 137 13.41 -15.23 13.51
N PRO A 138 13.97 -14.50 12.53
CA PRO A 138 15.41 -14.32 12.42
C PRO A 138 15.99 -13.72 13.71
N ALA A 139 17.26 -14.00 13.99
CA ALA A 139 17.92 -13.46 15.17
C ALA A 139 17.87 -11.91 15.15
N PRO A 140 17.61 -11.25 16.30
CA PRO A 140 17.66 -9.80 16.38
C PRO A 140 19.02 -9.27 15.90
N GLY A 141 19.01 -8.35 14.92
CA GLY A 141 20.23 -7.77 14.36
C GLY A 141 20.79 -8.48 13.13
N ALA A 142 20.02 -9.36 12.49
CA ALA A 142 20.32 -9.97 11.20
C ALA A 142 20.75 -8.94 10.14
N PHE A 143 20.15 -7.74 10.18
CA PHE A 143 20.55 -6.56 9.43
C PHE A 143 20.30 -5.29 10.26
N THR A 144 20.84 -4.17 9.80
CA THR A 144 20.72 -2.85 10.43
C THR A 144 20.03 -1.87 9.51
N PHE A 145 19.29 -0.92 10.09
CA PHE A 145 18.63 0.11 9.29
C PHE A 145 18.62 1.49 9.96
N ALA A 146 18.55 2.53 9.13
CA ALA A 146 18.33 3.91 9.53
C ALA A 146 16.94 4.37 9.08
N GLU A 147 16.17 4.96 9.99
CA GLU A 147 14.80 5.41 9.78
C GLU A 147 14.72 6.95 9.80
N LEU A 148 14.53 7.56 8.64
CA LEU A 148 14.31 9.00 8.52
C LEU A 148 12.80 9.30 8.51
N PHE A 149 12.39 10.42 9.10
CA PHE A 149 10.97 10.77 9.24
C PHE A 149 10.18 9.66 9.95
N ALA A 150 10.70 9.23 11.10
CA ALA A 150 10.30 7.98 11.75
C ALA A 150 8.81 7.91 12.11
N GLY A 151 8.17 9.04 12.42
CA GLY A 151 6.77 9.05 12.84
C GLY A 151 6.57 8.13 14.04
N LEU A 152 5.53 7.28 13.98
CA LEU A 152 5.28 6.25 15.01
C LEU A 152 6.19 5.01 14.90
N GLY A 153 7.18 4.99 14.02
CA GLY A 153 8.05 3.83 13.81
C GLY A 153 7.34 2.70 13.06
N GLY A 154 6.51 3.05 12.08
CA GLY A 154 5.84 2.07 11.23
C GLY A 154 6.83 1.24 10.41
N PHE A 155 7.94 1.86 9.97
CA PHE A 155 9.01 1.08 9.34
C PHE A 155 9.75 0.24 10.34
N ARG A 156 10.16 0.83 11.47
CA ARG A 156 10.86 0.09 12.53
C ARG A 156 10.10 -1.16 12.97
N LEU A 157 8.81 -1.04 13.25
CA LEU A 157 7.99 -2.19 13.66
C LEU A 157 7.96 -3.30 12.61
N GLY A 158 7.84 -2.96 11.32
CA GLY A 158 7.85 -3.94 10.24
C GLY A 158 9.22 -4.60 10.02
N LEU A 159 10.31 -3.84 10.16
CA LEU A 159 11.67 -4.35 9.96
C LEU A 159 12.22 -5.13 11.17
N GLU A 160 11.91 -4.71 12.39
CA GLU A 160 12.27 -5.47 13.60
C GLU A 160 11.52 -6.82 13.65
N ALA A 161 10.30 -6.90 13.11
CA ALA A 161 9.56 -8.16 12.99
C ALA A 161 10.23 -9.19 12.05
N ILE A 162 11.18 -8.76 11.23
CA ILE A 162 11.99 -9.64 10.37
C ILE A 162 13.47 -9.68 10.81
N GLY A 163 13.78 -9.30 12.06
CA GLY A 163 15.15 -9.39 12.61
C GLY A 163 16.04 -8.16 12.38
N GLY A 164 15.49 -7.06 11.85
CA GLY A 164 16.23 -5.81 11.69
C GLY A 164 16.55 -5.14 13.02
N ARG A 165 17.63 -4.38 13.08
CA ARG A 165 18.00 -3.51 14.20
C ARG A 165 18.08 -2.05 13.76
N CYS A 166 17.28 -1.19 14.37
CA CYS A 166 17.35 0.25 14.15
C CYS A 166 18.66 0.79 14.75
N VAL A 167 19.51 1.43 13.94
CA VAL A 167 20.75 2.07 14.40
C VAL A 167 20.68 3.59 14.39
N PHE A 168 19.68 4.14 13.70
CA PHE A 168 19.43 5.58 13.65
C PHE A 168 17.95 5.86 13.41
N ALA A 169 17.42 6.87 14.08
CA ALA A 169 16.07 7.38 13.86
C ALA A 169 16.05 8.91 13.89
N SER A 170 15.33 9.55 12.98
CA SER A 170 15.09 11.00 12.97
C SER A 170 13.61 11.32 12.90
N GLU A 171 13.13 12.14 13.84
CA GLU A 171 11.77 12.66 13.93
C GLU A 171 11.80 13.98 14.70
N ILE A 172 11.19 15.03 14.14
CA ILE A 172 11.24 16.39 14.67
C ILE A 172 10.10 16.67 15.68
N ALA A 173 8.97 15.98 15.54
CA ALA A 173 7.80 16.21 16.38
C ALA A 173 8.01 15.58 17.76
N SER A 174 8.33 16.42 18.75
CA SER A 174 8.64 16.03 20.13
C SER A 174 7.59 15.13 20.80
N GLU A 175 6.30 15.33 20.51
CA GLU A 175 5.24 14.46 21.02
C GLU A 175 5.30 13.05 20.38
N THR A 176 5.62 12.97 19.09
CA THR A 176 5.80 11.69 18.38
C THR A 176 7.03 10.96 18.89
N VAL A 177 8.14 11.67 19.13
CA VAL A 177 9.37 11.12 19.71
C VAL A 177 9.11 10.44 21.06
N LYS A 178 8.24 11.02 21.90
CA LYS A 178 7.84 10.40 23.18
C LYS A 178 7.13 9.06 22.96
N VAL A 179 6.13 9.03 22.07
CA VAL A 179 5.40 7.79 21.75
C VAL A 179 6.32 6.74 21.13
N TYR A 180 7.25 7.18 20.28
CA TYR A 180 8.26 6.30 19.70
C TYR A 180 9.14 5.66 20.78
N ALA A 181 9.67 6.47 21.72
CA ALA A 181 10.51 5.98 22.81
C ALA A 181 9.78 5.03 23.78
N GLU A 182 8.47 5.24 24.01
CA GLU A 182 7.67 4.33 24.86
C GLU A 182 7.51 2.92 24.29
N ASN A 183 7.61 2.77 22.97
CA ASN A 183 7.47 1.50 22.26
C ASN A 183 8.81 0.84 21.98
N PHE A 184 9.83 1.63 21.68
CA PHE A 184 11.11 1.12 21.19
C PHE A 184 12.30 1.37 22.12
N GLY A 185 12.06 1.97 23.28
CA GLY A 185 13.09 2.36 24.23
C GLY A 185 13.86 3.62 23.80
N ALA A 186 14.93 3.92 24.54
CA ALA A 186 15.74 5.13 24.36
C ALA A 186 16.85 4.99 23.31
N HIS A 187 17.05 3.80 22.73
CA HIS A 187 18.15 3.52 21.81
C HIS A 187 17.65 3.02 20.42
N PRO A 188 18.15 3.60 19.31
CA PRO A 188 18.96 4.82 19.27
C PRO A 188 18.17 6.04 19.76
N ALA A 189 18.89 7.05 20.25
CA ALA A 189 18.25 8.34 20.54
C ALA A 189 17.73 8.94 19.23
N VAL A 190 16.53 9.50 19.26
CA VAL A 190 15.92 10.11 18.07
C VAL A 190 16.59 11.46 17.81
N ALA A 191 17.22 11.60 16.64
CA ALA A 191 18.15 12.69 16.33
C ALA A 191 17.49 14.06 16.08
N GLY A 192 16.15 14.14 16.04
CA GLY A 192 15.44 15.39 15.78
C GLY A 192 15.37 15.74 14.29
N ASP A 193 15.60 17.01 13.96
CA ASP A 193 15.54 17.56 12.60
C ASP A 193 16.67 17.03 11.71
N ILE A 194 16.32 16.21 10.70
CA ILE A 194 17.30 15.64 9.76
C ILE A 194 18.08 16.69 8.97
N ALA A 195 17.55 17.91 8.83
CA ALA A 195 18.25 19.01 8.17
C ALA A 195 19.47 19.50 8.98
N GLN A 196 19.47 19.27 10.31
CA GLN A 196 20.53 19.68 11.23
C GLN A 196 21.52 18.54 11.54
N VAL A 197 21.20 17.31 11.15
CA VAL A 197 22.06 16.15 11.39
C VAL A 197 23.06 16.01 10.25
N SER A 198 24.35 15.92 10.56
CA SER A 198 25.37 15.59 9.56
C SER A 198 25.16 14.17 9.05
N GLU A 199 25.33 13.96 7.74
CA GLU A 199 25.26 12.61 7.16
C GLU A 199 26.31 11.67 7.79
N LEU A 200 27.41 12.21 8.31
CA LEU A 200 28.47 11.46 8.99
C LEU A 200 28.06 10.96 10.39
N ASP A 201 27.07 11.60 11.01
CA ASP A 201 26.53 11.19 12.31
C ASP A 201 25.50 10.06 12.17
N VAL A 202 25.06 9.75 10.95
CA VAL A 202 24.24 8.58 10.66
C VAL A 202 25.15 7.36 10.62
N PRO A 203 25.03 6.39 11.55
CA PRO A 203 25.87 5.20 11.58
C PRO A 203 25.73 4.36 10.30
N PRO A 204 26.76 3.58 9.94
CA PRO A 204 26.66 2.61 8.86
C PRO A 204 25.47 1.67 9.06
N HIS A 205 24.74 1.41 7.98
CA HIS A 205 23.52 0.59 8.00
C HIS A 205 23.31 -0.13 6.67
N ASP A 206 22.54 -1.23 6.71
CA ASP A 206 22.28 -2.04 5.52
C ASP A 206 21.11 -1.49 4.68
N LEU A 207 20.09 -0.92 5.34
CA LEU A 207 18.86 -0.43 4.73
C LEU A 207 18.51 0.98 5.22
N LEU A 208 18.19 1.91 4.31
CA LEU A 208 17.61 3.21 4.67
C LEU A 208 16.10 3.22 4.40
N VAL A 209 15.31 3.69 5.35
CA VAL A 209 13.86 3.82 5.19
C VAL A 209 13.36 5.22 5.49
N ALA A 210 12.36 5.68 4.73
CA ALA A 210 11.80 7.01 4.94
C ALA A 210 10.36 7.16 4.41
N GLY A 211 9.46 7.67 5.25
CA GLY A 211 8.11 8.10 4.88
C GLY A 211 8.08 9.62 4.79
N PHE A 212 8.53 10.17 3.66
CA PHE A 212 8.85 11.59 3.57
C PHE A 212 7.63 12.44 3.22
N PRO A 213 7.52 13.66 3.76
CA PRO A 213 6.36 14.52 3.51
C PRO A 213 6.26 14.93 2.05
N CYS A 214 5.02 14.94 1.53
CA CYS A 214 4.69 15.39 0.18
C CYS A 214 4.65 16.93 0.14
N GLN A 215 5.83 17.58 0.14
CA GLN A 215 5.94 19.02 -0.15
C GLN A 215 5.83 19.26 -1.67
N PRO A 216 5.47 20.48 -2.13
CA PRO A 216 5.48 20.80 -3.55
C PRO A 216 6.90 20.63 -4.12
N PHE A 217 7.09 19.63 -4.98
CA PHE A 217 8.38 19.30 -5.60
C PHE A 217 8.79 20.24 -6.74
N SER A 218 8.04 21.33 -6.97
CA SER A 218 8.30 22.31 -8.02
C SER A 218 9.70 22.96 -7.93
N ALA A 219 10.37 22.88 -6.77
CA ALA A 219 11.74 23.36 -6.59
C ALA A 219 12.83 22.40 -7.13
N LEU A 220 12.55 21.10 -7.30
CA LEU A 220 13.55 20.13 -7.80
C LEU A 220 13.85 20.30 -9.30
N GLY A 221 12.90 20.79 -10.08
CA GLY A 221 13.05 20.94 -11.54
C GLY A 221 13.96 22.09 -11.98
N ALA A 222 14.35 22.98 -11.06
CA ALA A 222 15.15 24.17 -11.36
C ALA A 222 16.62 24.06 -10.90
N GLN A 223 17.01 23.00 -10.19
CA GLN A 223 18.32 22.89 -9.56
C GLN A 223 19.09 21.66 -10.07
N PRO A 224 19.96 21.80 -11.09
CA PRO A 224 20.94 20.78 -11.43
C PRO A 224 22.09 20.85 -10.40
N GLY A 225 21.91 20.20 -9.25
CA GLY A 225 22.99 20.08 -8.26
C GLY A 225 22.53 19.62 -6.89
N LEU A 226 23.33 18.75 -6.26
CA LEU A 226 23.19 18.32 -4.86
C LEU A 226 23.52 19.44 -3.84
N ALA A 227 23.85 20.66 -4.29
CA ALA A 227 24.61 21.64 -3.52
C ALA A 227 23.79 22.73 -2.83
N ASP A 228 22.55 23.02 -3.25
CA ASP A 228 21.75 24.09 -2.63
C ASP A 228 20.26 23.78 -2.70
N ASP A 229 19.66 23.44 -1.55
CA ASP A 229 18.57 24.24 -0.98
C ASP A 229 18.10 23.61 0.34
N LYS A 230 18.44 24.33 1.43
CA LYS A 230 18.46 23.83 2.80
C LYS A 230 17.08 23.82 3.46
N GLY A 231 16.11 23.22 2.75
CA GLY A 231 14.72 23.03 3.20
C GLY A 231 13.91 21.99 2.42
N ASN A 232 14.46 21.37 1.37
CA ASN A 232 13.80 20.31 0.61
C ASN A 232 14.04 18.93 1.26
N LEU A 233 13.02 18.41 1.95
CA LEU A 233 13.18 17.26 2.84
C LEU A 233 13.59 15.97 2.14
N PHE A 234 13.23 15.79 0.86
CA PHE A 234 13.66 14.64 0.07
C PHE A 234 15.17 14.64 -0.19
N MET A 235 15.79 15.81 -0.39
CA MET A 235 17.23 15.89 -0.66
C MET A 235 18.09 15.48 0.52
N HIS A 236 17.57 15.57 1.75
CA HIS A 236 18.27 15.02 2.92
C HIS A 236 18.34 13.49 2.89
N ILE A 237 17.37 12.80 2.26
CA ILE A 237 17.44 11.35 2.02
C ILE A 237 18.57 11.07 1.03
N VAL A 238 18.60 11.78 -0.10
CA VAL A 238 19.62 11.63 -1.15
C VAL A 238 21.02 11.88 -0.58
N ARG A 239 21.18 12.92 0.25
CA ARG A 239 22.43 13.23 0.96
C ARG A 239 22.91 12.05 1.82
N VAL A 240 22.04 11.49 2.66
CA VAL A 240 22.40 10.35 3.52
C VAL A 240 22.70 9.10 2.68
N LEU A 241 21.91 8.83 1.62
CA LEU A 241 22.15 7.72 0.71
C LEU A 241 23.51 7.82 0.01
N ALA A 242 23.87 9.02 -0.48
CA ALA A 242 25.14 9.24 -1.17
C ALA A 242 26.34 9.06 -0.25
N ALA A 243 26.23 9.45 1.02
CA ALA A 243 27.31 9.37 2.00
C ALA A 243 27.45 7.98 2.64
N GLN A 244 26.35 7.43 3.17
CA GLN A 244 26.36 6.17 3.91
C GLN A 244 26.28 4.95 2.99
N ARG A 245 25.79 5.14 1.76
CA ARG A 245 25.69 4.12 0.71
C ARG A 245 25.12 2.79 1.23
N PRO A 246 23.96 2.72 1.91
CA PRO A 246 23.35 1.46 2.32
C PRO A 246 23.12 0.52 1.12
N SER A 247 23.01 -0.78 1.38
CA SER A 247 22.79 -1.78 0.32
C SER A 247 21.46 -1.58 -0.41
N ALA A 248 20.45 -1.12 0.31
CA ALA A 248 19.13 -0.87 -0.22
C ALA A 248 18.45 0.34 0.45
N PHE A 249 17.35 0.80 -0.14
CA PHE A 249 16.42 1.71 0.50
C PHE A 249 14.96 1.33 0.25
N LEU A 250 14.07 1.78 1.15
CA LEU A 250 12.62 1.69 1.02
C LEU A 250 11.97 3.02 1.42
N LEU A 251 11.39 3.73 0.46
CA LEU A 251 10.69 5.00 0.67
C LEU A 251 9.19 4.82 0.47
N GLU A 252 8.40 5.61 1.19
CA GLU A 252 6.95 5.69 1.03
C GLU A 252 6.51 7.13 0.74
N ASN A 253 5.52 7.27 -0.15
CA ASN A 253 4.81 8.52 -0.39
C ASN A 253 3.36 8.28 -0.84
N VAL A 254 2.60 9.37 -1.01
CA VAL A 254 1.23 9.32 -1.55
C VAL A 254 1.24 9.14 -3.07
N PRO A 255 0.20 8.50 -3.66
CA PRO A 255 0.11 8.29 -5.11
C PRO A 255 0.18 9.57 -5.95
N GLY A 256 -0.22 10.71 -5.37
CA GLY A 256 -0.22 12.02 -6.03
C GLY A 256 1.16 12.48 -6.50
N LEU A 257 2.25 11.92 -5.93
CA LEU A 257 3.62 12.20 -6.39
C LEU A 257 3.83 11.84 -7.86
N LEU A 258 3.23 10.74 -8.35
CA LEU A 258 3.37 10.28 -9.73
C LEU A 258 2.83 11.28 -10.76
N SER A 259 1.81 12.05 -10.39
CA SER A 259 1.16 13.05 -11.25
C SER A 259 1.59 14.49 -10.94
N CYS A 260 2.39 14.70 -9.89
CA CYS A 260 2.78 16.03 -9.46
C CYS A 260 3.61 16.71 -10.55
N ASP A 261 3.26 17.96 -10.85
CA ASP A 261 3.90 18.76 -11.91
C ASP A 261 3.94 18.03 -13.28
N GLY A 262 2.86 17.30 -13.61
CA GLY A 262 2.77 16.52 -14.85
C GLY A 262 3.71 15.31 -14.89
N GLY A 263 4.16 14.82 -13.72
CA GLY A 263 5.09 13.70 -13.58
C GLY A 263 6.57 14.10 -13.50
N ARG A 264 6.90 15.38 -13.74
CA ARG A 264 8.29 15.88 -13.64
C ARG A 264 8.88 15.72 -12.25
N ALA A 265 8.08 15.96 -11.21
CA ALA A 265 8.49 15.80 -9.83
C ALA A 265 8.98 14.37 -9.53
N PHE A 266 8.23 13.36 -9.99
CA PHE A 266 8.61 11.96 -9.79
C PHE A 266 9.85 11.59 -10.62
N GLY A 267 9.96 12.08 -11.86
CA GLY A 267 11.16 11.92 -12.68
C GLY A 267 12.42 12.48 -11.99
N ALA A 268 12.32 13.66 -11.36
CA ALA A 268 13.41 14.24 -10.59
C ALA A 268 13.78 13.41 -9.34
N VAL A 269 12.79 12.85 -8.64
CA VAL A 269 13.02 11.92 -7.52
C VAL A 269 13.80 10.70 -7.97
N VAL A 270 13.39 10.05 -9.07
CA VAL A 270 14.09 8.88 -9.61
C VAL A 270 15.51 9.25 -10.03
N ALA A 271 15.68 10.34 -10.80
CA ALA A 271 17.00 10.79 -11.25
C ALA A 271 17.96 11.10 -10.09
N ALA A 272 17.47 11.69 -8.98
CA ALA A 272 18.28 11.97 -7.81
C ALA A 272 18.71 10.69 -7.06
N LEU A 273 17.84 9.68 -6.97
CA LEU A 273 18.16 8.38 -6.38
C LEU A 273 19.15 7.59 -7.24
N GLU A 274 18.98 7.63 -8.57
CA GLU A 274 19.93 7.04 -9.51
C GLU A 274 21.28 7.75 -9.49
N GLY A 275 21.27 9.09 -9.39
CA GLY A 275 22.47 9.91 -9.19
C GLY A 275 23.21 9.62 -7.88
N ALA A 276 22.50 9.16 -6.84
CA ALA A 276 23.11 8.65 -5.61
C ALA A 276 23.68 7.22 -5.73
N GLY A 277 23.60 6.61 -6.92
CA GLY A 277 24.20 5.31 -7.23
C GLY A 277 23.28 4.11 -7.00
N TYR A 278 21.96 4.27 -7.14
CA TYR A 278 20.98 3.19 -6.95
C TYR A 278 20.24 2.84 -8.23
N ARG A 279 19.87 1.57 -8.39
CA ARG A 279 18.81 1.16 -9.32
C ARG A 279 17.47 1.30 -8.60
N VAL A 280 16.45 1.85 -9.26
CA VAL A 280 15.20 2.26 -8.62
C VAL A 280 14.01 1.52 -9.23
N TRP A 281 13.10 1.06 -8.37
CA TRP A 281 11.80 0.51 -8.75
C TRP A 281 10.70 1.17 -7.92
N HIS A 282 9.47 1.17 -8.44
CA HIS A 282 8.34 1.74 -7.70
C HIS A 282 7.02 1.01 -7.99
N GLU A 283 6.12 0.96 -7.01
CA GLU A 283 4.79 0.39 -7.18
C GLU A 283 3.75 1.07 -6.28
N LEU A 284 2.51 1.12 -6.77
CA LEU A 284 1.35 1.50 -5.95
C LEU A 284 0.79 0.26 -5.25
N ILE A 285 0.97 0.19 -3.93
CA ILE A 285 0.49 -0.92 -3.13
C ILE A 285 -0.67 -0.45 -2.25
N ASN A 286 -1.74 -1.24 -2.23
CA ASN A 286 -2.90 -0.98 -1.40
C ASN A 286 -2.81 -1.80 -0.10
N ALA A 287 -2.88 -1.13 1.05
CA ALA A 287 -2.84 -1.81 2.34
C ALA A 287 -4.01 -2.77 2.59
N ARG A 288 -5.08 -2.74 1.77
CA ARG A 288 -6.27 -3.59 1.92
C ARG A 288 -5.97 -5.09 2.01
N CYS A 289 -4.83 -5.53 1.46
CA CYS A 289 -4.43 -6.93 1.53
C CYS A 289 -4.11 -7.37 2.96
N LEU A 290 -3.61 -6.47 3.80
CA LEU A 290 -3.17 -6.76 5.16
C LEU A 290 -3.87 -5.91 6.23
N THR A 291 -4.74 -4.98 5.84
CA THR A 291 -5.52 -4.15 6.76
C THR A 291 -6.95 -3.98 6.29
N ALA A 292 -7.83 -3.59 7.20
CA ALA A 292 -9.23 -3.28 6.90
C ALA A 292 -9.43 -1.94 6.17
N GLN A 293 -8.44 -1.46 5.40
CA GLN A 293 -8.44 -0.13 4.79
C GLN A 293 -8.05 -0.14 3.31
N THR A 294 -8.77 0.61 2.49
CA THR A 294 -8.26 1.04 1.17
C THR A 294 -7.28 2.21 1.36
N ARG A 295 -5.98 1.91 1.31
CA ARG A 295 -4.88 2.89 1.41
C ARG A 295 -3.84 2.59 0.35
N ASN A 296 -3.94 3.29 -0.78
CA ASN A 296 -2.92 3.23 -1.83
C ASN A 296 -1.73 4.10 -1.42
N ARG A 297 -0.53 3.55 -1.53
CA ARG A 297 0.74 4.25 -1.32
C ARG A 297 1.74 3.89 -2.39
N LEU A 298 2.54 4.89 -2.76
CA LEU A 298 3.68 4.71 -3.63
C LEU A 298 4.85 4.24 -2.77
N PHE A 299 5.32 3.03 -3.04
CA PHE A 299 6.58 2.55 -2.49
C PHE A 299 7.65 2.71 -3.56
N ILE A 300 8.78 3.30 -3.19
CA ILE A 300 9.95 3.47 -4.04
C ILE A 300 11.07 2.70 -3.37
N VAL A 301 11.67 1.77 -4.08
CA VAL A 301 12.72 0.90 -3.56
C VAL A 301 13.96 1.03 -4.42
N GLY A 302 15.12 0.81 -3.82
CA GLY A 302 16.35 0.80 -4.58
C GLY A 302 17.39 -0.13 -4.03
N LEU A 303 18.21 -0.63 -4.95
CA LEU A 303 19.37 -1.47 -4.67
C LEU A 303 20.61 -0.73 -5.15
N ARG A 304 21.65 -0.71 -4.34
CA ARG A 304 22.90 -0.02 -4.68
C ARG A 304 23.48 -0.60 -5.98
N GLY A 305 23.86 0.26 -6.91
CA GLY A 305 24.16 -0.10 -8.30
C GLY A 305 25.39 -0.99 -8.46
N ASP A 306 26.35 -0.89 -7.54
CA ASP A 306 27.56 -1.73 -7.52
C ASP A 306 27.33 -3.13 -6.96
N LEU A 307 26.19 -3.38 -6.29
CA LEU A 307 25.82 -4.71 -5.85
C LEU A 307 25.44 -5.52 -7.09
N ARG A 308 26.34 -6.41 -7.48
CA ARG A 308 26.09 -7.43 -8.49
C ARG A 308 25.01 -8.38 -7.94
N PRO A 309 23.87 -8.54 -8.61
CA PRO A 309 23.04 -9.71 -8.38
C PRO A 309 23.90 -10.97 -8.62
N GLU A 310 23.63 -12.07 -7.92
CA GLU A 310 24.26 -13.36 -8.22
C GLU A 310 24.02 -13.78 -9.69
N ALA A 311 24.78 -14.77 -10.18
CA ALA A 311 24.95 -15.13 -11.60
C ALA A 311 23.70 -15.79 -12.26
N GLY A 312 22.60 -15.05 -12.30
CA GLY A 312 21.28 -15.47 -12.77
C GLY A 312 20.11 -14.72 -12.10
N ALA A 313 20.39 -13.86 -11.12
CA ALA A 313 19.35 -13.20 -10.34
C ALA A 313 18.61 -12.12 -11.16
N ALA A 314 17.29 -12.32 -11.31
CA ALA A 314 16.37 -11.37 -11.93
C ALA A 314 16.39 -10.00 -11.20
N ALA A 315 15.90 -8.96 -11.88
CA ALA A 315 15.67 -7.64 -11.28
C ALA A 315 14.81 -7.72 -10.00
N PHE A 316 14.80 -6.66 -9.21
CA PHE A 316 13.90 -6.60 -8.06
C PHE A 316 12.44 -6.74 -8.53
N GLU A 317 11.68 -7.58 -7.83
CA GLU A 317 10.24 -7.74 -8.01
C GLU A 317 9.56 -7.49 -6.68
N PHE A 318 8.45 -6.74 -6.71
CA PHE A 318 7.62 -6.56 -5.53
C PHE A 318 7.00 -7.90 -5.13
N PRO A 319 6.92 -8.21 -3.82
CA PRO A 319 6.47 -9.51 -3.35
C PRO A 319 4.97 -9.66 -3.59
N PHE A 320 4.54 -10.90 -3.83
CA PHE A 320 3.14 -11.26 -3.65
C PHE A 320 2.77 -11.13 -2.16
N ILE A 321 1.73 -10.34 -1.90
CA ILE A 321 1.15 -10.11 -0.58
C ILE A 321 -0.27 -10.71 -0.56
N PRO A 322 -0.57 -11.67 0.33
CA PRO A 322 -1.91 -12.27 0.40
C PRO A 322 -2.95 -11.24 0.85
N ASP A 323 -4.17 -11.34 0.32
CA ASP A 323 -5.33 -10.55 0.78
C ASP A 323 -6.06 -11.31 1.90
N LEU A 324 -5.91 -10.85 3.14
CA LEU A 324 -6.52 -11.43 4.33
C LEU A 324 -8.03 -11.13 4.44
N GLY A 325 -8.56 -10.25 3.59
CA GLY A 325 -9.98 -9.95 3.57
C GLY A 325 -10.50 -9.23 4.82
N LEU A 326 -9.63 -8.57 5.58
CA LEU A 326 -10.02 -7.83 6.79
C LEU A 326 -11.05 -6.73 6.49
N ARG A 327 -11.96 -6.51 7.43
CA ARG A 327 -13.05 -5.52 7.36
C ARG A 327 -13.12 -4.69 8.63
N ALA A 328 -13.95 -3.65 8.63
CA ALA A 328 -14.10 -2.76 9.78
C ALA A 328 -14.42 -3.54 11.07
N GLY A 329 -15.26 -4.56 10.98
CA GLY A 329 -15.64 -5.38 12.14
C GLY A 329 -14.45 -6.07 12.81
N ASP A 330 -13.37 -6.32 12.07
CA ASP A 330 -12.15 -6.93 12.61
C ASP A 330 -11.29 -5.95 13.39
N ILE A 331 -11.45 -4.63 13.22
CA ILE A 331 -10.62 -3.61 13.90
C ILE A 331 -11.35 -2.82 14.98
N LEU A 332 -12.69 -2.86 15.00
CA LEU A 332 -13.50 -2.08 15.94
C LEU A 332 -13.43 -2.64 17.37
N GLN A 333 -13.34 -1.73 18.35
CA GLN A 333 -13.51 -2.08 19.76
C GLN A 333 -14.99 -2.34 20.06
N PRO A 334 -15.30 -3.38 20.87
CA PRO A 334 -16.66 -3.62 21.35
C PRO A 334 -17.23 -2.39 22.07
N GLU A 335 -18.49 -2.03 21.79
CA GLU A 335 -19.12 -0.88 22.46
C GLU A 335 -19.18 -1.05 23.98
N ALA A 336 -19.34 -2.27 24.48
CA ALA A 336 -19.36 -2.57 25.92
C ALA A 336 -18.04 -2.21 26.62
N GLU A 337 -16.90 -2.46 25.98
CA GLU A 337 -15.57 -2.09 26.50
C GLU A 337 -15.42 -0.57 26.54
N LEU A 338 -15.79 0.11 25.44
CA LEU A 338 -15.76 1.57 25.37
C LEU A 338 -16.70 2.23 26.38
N ALA A 339 -17.84 1.58 26.69
CA ALA A 339 -18.80 2.06 27.66
C ALA A 339 -18.29 1.91 29.10
N ALA A 340 -17.67 0.77 29.42
CA ALA A 340 -17.06 0.53 30.73
C ALA A 340 -15.97 1.56 31.06
N ASP A 341 -15.20 1.98 30.06
CA ASP A 341 -14.16 3.00 30.21
C ASP A 341 -14.70 4.46 30.15
N GLY A 342 -16.02 4.63 29.99
CA GLY A 342 -16.65 5.95 29.82
C GLY A 342 -16.24 6.68 28.52
N LEU A 343 -15.66 5.97 27.57
CA LEU A 343 -15.12 6.51 26.32
C LEU A 343 -16.17 6.59 25.20
N ILE A 344 -17.20 5.75 25.23
CA ILE A 344 -18.19 5.64 24.15
C ILE A 344 -18.88 6.99 23.84
N GLU A 345 -19.30 7.73 24.88
CA GLU A 345 -19.98 9.01 24.71
C GLU A 345 -19.03 10.10 24.20
N ARG A 346 -17.74 10.00 24.51
CA ARG A 346 -16.73 10.94 24.02
C ARG A 346 -16.52 10.85 22.50
N TYR A 347 -16.51 9.63 21.96
CA TYR A 347 -16.33 9.44 20.51
C TYR A 347 -17.62 9.64 19.73
N THR A 348 -18.76 9.45 20.37
CA THR A 348 -20.08 9.68 19.79
C THR A 348 -20.22 11.14 19.38
N LEU A 349 -20.75 11.38 18.18
CA LEU A 349 -21.01 12.75 17.74
C LEU A 349 -22.06 13.40 18.65
N THR A 350 -21.83 14.64 19.03
CA THR A 350 -22.87 15.43 19.72
C THR A 350 -24.03 15.73 18.77
N GLU A 351 -25.20 16.09 19.30
CA GLU A 351 -26.36 16.43 18.47
C GLU A 351 -26.03 17.56 17.47
N GLY A 352 -25.36 18.62 17.93
CA GLY A 352 -24.95 19.72 17.06
C GLY A 352 -23.91 19.30 16.00
N GLN A 353 -22.98 18.41 16.33
CA GLN A 353 -22.02 17.88 15.35
C GLN A 353 -22.74 17.04 14.29
N PHE A 354 -23.66 16.18 14.72
CA PHE A 354 -24.41 15.32 13.81
C PHE A 354 -25.41 16.10 12.96
N ALA A 355 -26.05 17.13 13.49
CA ALA A 355 -26.90 18.04 12.72
C ALA A 355 -26.11 18.77 11.62
N LYS A 356 -24.93 19.31 11.95
CA LYS A 356 -24.01 19.91 10.95
C LYS A 356 -23.57 18.90 9.89
N LEU A 357 -23.23 17.69 10.31
CA LEU A 357 -22.85 16.62 9.40
C LEU A 357 -24.00 16.24 8.46
N ARG A 358 -25.23 16.07 8.98
CA ARG A 358 -26.44 15.81 8.17
C ARG A 358 -26.75 16.93 7.18
N ALA A 359 -26.33 18.15 7.48
CA ALA A 359 -26.47 19.28 6.58
C ALA A 359 -25.42 19.30 5.45
N SER A 360 -24.29 18.59 5.59
CA SER A 360 -23.24 18.60 4.56
C SER A 360 -23.66 17.85 3.30
N LYS A 361 -23.25 18.37 2.14
CA LYS A 361 -23.56 17.78 0.83
C LYS A 361 -22.96 16.38 0.72
N GLU A 362 -21.73 16.23 1.20
CA GLU A 362 -20.95 15.00 1.20
C GLU A 362 -21.66 13.89 1.99
N TRP A 363 -22.18 14.21 3.18
CA TRP A 363 -22.90 13.25 4.01
C TRP A 363 -24.24 12.85 3.40
N ARG A 364 -24.99 13.77 2.82
CA ARG A 364 -26.28 13.45 2.17
C ARG A 364 -26.10 12.47 1.01
N TYR A 365 -25.00 12.59 0.27
CA TYR A 365 -24.74 11.75 -0.90
C TYR A 365 -24.10 10.40 -0.52
N THR A 366 -23.14 10.40 0.40
CA THR A 366 -22.33 9.21 0.71
C THR A 366 -22.45 8.72 2.16
N GLY A 367 -22.77 9.60 3.10
CA GLY A 367 -22.57 9.44 4.54
C GLY A 367 -23.16 8.17 5.18
N PRO A 368 -24.49 7.93 5.13
CA PRO A 368 -25.09 6.74 5.74
C PRO A 368 -24.56 5.43 5.14
N LYS A 369 -24.27 5.44 3.83
CA LYS A 369 -23.75 4.29 3.10
C LYS A 369 -22.24 4.10 3.28
N SER A 370 -21.52 5.15 3.66
CA SER A 370 -20.07 5.15 3.82
C SER A 370 -19.62 4.88 5.25
N LEU A 371 -20.53 4.68 6.22
CA LEU A 371 -20.19 4.23 7.57
C LEU A 371 -19.39 2.92 7.57
N ALA A 372 -18.51 2.76 8.55
CA ALA A 372 -17.67 1.57 8.77
C ALA A 372 -18.49 0.42 9.37
N TRP A 373 -19.46 -0.06 8.61
CA TRP A 373 -20.18 -1.29 8.92
C TRP A 373 -19.22 -2.47 8.96
N GLY A 374 -19.51 -3.45 9.81
CA GLY A 374 -18.56 -4.53 10.13
C GLY A 374 -18.05 -5.31 8.92
N ASP A 375 -18.86 -5.42 7.87
CA ASP A 375 -18.59 -6.11 6.61
C ASP A 375 -17.86 -5.24 5.56
N LYS A 376 -17.70 -3.94 5.82
CA LYS A 376 -17.11 -2.98 4.87
C LYS A 376 -15.62 -2.80 5.05
N ILE A 377 -14.96 -2.54 3.93
CA ILE A 377 -13.60 -1.99 3.94
C ILE A 377 -13.67 -0.52 4.35
N CYS A 378 -12.67 -0.06 5.11
CA CYS A 378 -12.59 1.33 5.52
C CYS A 378 -11.91 2.20 4.46
N ASN A 379 -12.20 3.50 4.51
CA ASN A 379 -11.47 4.51 3.73
C ASN A 379 -10.10 4.82 4.33
N THR A 380 -9.19 5.41 3.53
CA THR A 380 -7.88 5.87 3.98
C THR A 380 -7.99 6.75 5.24
N LEU A 381 -7.26 6.39 6.28
CA LEU A 381 -7.12 7.20 7.48
C LEU A 381 -6.21 8.39 7.16
N VAL A 382 -6.74 9.60 7.38
CA VAL A 382 -6.05 10.87 7.12
C VAL A 382 -5.59 11.50 8.44
N SER A 383 -4.47 12.22 8.41
CA SER A 383 -3.91 12.87 9.61
C SER A 383 -4.83 13.93 10.21
N HIS A 384 -5.67 14.57 9.40
CA HIS A 384 -6.67 15.54 9.86
C HIS A 384 -8.03 14.90 10.16
N TYR A 385 -8.08 13.61 10.52
CA TYR A 385 -9.32 12.84 10.74
C TYR A 385 -10.35 13.59 11.61
N SER A 386 -9.90 14.19 12.71
CA SER A 386 -10.77 14.96 13.63
C SER A 386 -11.55 16.10 12.97
N VAL A 387 -11.03 16.67 11.88
CA VAL A 387 -11.65 17.76 11.10
C VAL A 387 -12.49 17.20 9.96
N THR A 388 -11.95 16.22 9.23
CA THR A 388 -12.60 15.65 8.04
C THR A 388 -13.87 14.88 8.36
N VAL A 389 -13.99 14.28 9.55
CA VAL A 389 -15.26 13.72 10.03
C VAL A 389 -16.36 14.77 10.15
N GLY A 390 -16.03 16.00 10.56
CA GLY A 390 -16.99 17.11 10.64
C GLY A 390 -17.46 17.61 9.28
N ARG A 391 -16.67 17.37 8.23
CA ARG A 391 -16.99 17.69 6.83
C ARG A 391 -17.72 16.54 6.10
N GLY A 392 -17.78 15.36 6.72
CA GLY A 392 -18.36 14.16 6.11
C GLY A 392 -17.48 13.50 5.04
N THR A 393 -16.19 13.84 4.99
CA THR A 393 -15.23 13.25 4.04
C THR A 393 -14.45 12.08 4.61
N SER A 394 -14.54 11.84 5.93
CA SER A 394 -13.98 10.66 6.57
C SER A 394 -15.07 9.79 7.18
N GLN A 395 -14.79 8.50 7.21
CA GLN A 395 -15.71 7.48 7.67
C GLN A 395 -15.88 7.52 9.20
N LEU A 396 -17.10 7.22 9.64
CA LEU A 396 -17.48 7.08 11.04
C LEU A 396 -17.90 5.65 11.32
N VAL A 397 -17.87 5.27 12.58
CA VAL A 397 -18.34 3.96 13.05
C VAL A 397 -19.85 4.05 13.32
N PRO A 398 -20.67 3.14 12.75
CA PRO A 398 -22.09 3.08 13.05
C PRO A 398 -22.32 2.66 14.50
N ARG A 399 -23.45 3.09 15.07
CA ARG A 399 -23.95 2.64 16.38
C ARG A 399 -25.41 2.19 16.22
N PRO A 400 -25.91 1.28 17.06
CA PRO A 400 -27.32 0.88 17.01
C PRO A 400 -28.24 2.08 17.35
N PRO A 401 -29.40 2.21 16.70
CA PRO A 401 -30.41 3.21 17.09
C PRO A 401 -30.78 3.08 18.58
N PRO A 402 -31.02 4.20 19.30
CA PRO A 402 -31.09 5.57 18.82
C PRO A 402 -29.74 6.31 18.81
N HIS A 403 -28.61 5.61 18.98
CA HIS A 403 -27.32 6.25 19.14
C HIS A 403 -26.76 6.82 17.82
N ARG A 404 -26.13 7.99 17.92
CA ARG A 404 -25.48 8.65 16.77
C ARG A 404 -24.17 7.94 16.41
N PRO A 405 -23.69 8.01 15.15
CA PRO A 405 -22.39 7.50 14.78
C PRO A 405 -21.27 8.09 15.66
N ARG A 406 -20.18 7.34 15.79
CA ARG A 406 -18.99 7.76 16.54
C ARG A 406 -17.75 7.82 15.66
N ARG A 407 -16.75 8.56 16.13
CA ARG A 407 -15.40 8.52 15.57
C ARG A 407 -14.75 7.16 15.86
N PHE A 408 -13.82 6.74 15.00
CA PHE A 408 -12.87 5.69 15.37
C PHE A 408 -12.11 6.13 16.62
N THR A 409 -11.82 5.21 17.53
CA THR A 409 -10.90 5.48 18.64
C THR A 409 -9.45 5.50 18.11
N PRO A 410 -8.49 6.12 18.83
CA PRO A 410 -7.07 6.00 18.47
C PRO A 410 -6.59 4.55 18.36
N ARG A 411 -7.08 3.64 19.22
CA ARG A 411 -6.75 2.21 19.13
C ARG A 411 -7.29 1.59 17.86
N GLU A 412 -8.55 1.85 17.49
CA GLU A 412 -9.12 1.36 16.23
C GLU A 412 -8.37 1.94 15.01
N CYS A 413 -7.94 3.20 15.08
CA CYS A 413 -7.09 3.80 14.05
C CYS A 413 -5.71 3.11 13.96
N ALA A 414 -5.10 2.73 15.10
CA ALA A 414 -3.84 1.98 15.12
C ALA A 414 -4.00 0.60 14.48
N ARG A 415 -5.05 -0.14 14.85
CA ARG A 415 -5.43 -1.41 14.24
C ARG A 415 -5.65 -1.28 12.74
N LEU A 416 -6.36 -0.23 12.32
CA LEU A 416 -6.64 0.06 10.92
C LEU A 416 -5.36 0.33 10.10
N MET A 417 -4.30 0.82 10.75
CA MET A 417 -2.98 1.06 10.16
C MET A 417 -2.04 -0.15 10.27
N GLY A 418 -2.46 -1.26 10.89
CA GLY A 418 -1.65 -2.47 11.06
C GLY A 418 -0.74 -2.46 12.30
N PHE A 419 -0.96 -1.55 13.26
CA PHE A 419 -0.24 -1.56 14.54
C PHE A 419 -0.90 -2.53 15.52
N PRO A 420 -0.14 -3.38 16.22
CA PRO A 420 -0.69 -4.37 17.15
C PRO A 420 -1.26 -3.71 18.40
N ASP A 421 -2.11 -4.45 19.12
CA ASP A 421 -2.71 -3.97 20.38
C ASP A 421 -1.68 -3.66 21.48
N SER A 422 -0.51 -4.31 21.43
CA SER A 422 0.62 -4.03 22.31
C SER A 422 1.27 -2.67 22.06
N PHE A 423 1.10 -2.07 20.87
CA PHE A 423 1.69 -0.78 20.54
C PHE A 423 1.04 0.34 21.37
N ARG A 424 1.84 1.07 22.14
CA ARG A 424 1.39 2.15 23.03
C ARG A 424 1.19 3.44 22.24
N LEU A 425 0.12 4.18 22.55
CA LEU A 425 -0.23 5.43 21.85
C LEU A 425 0.13 6.69 22.65
N GLY A 426 0.98 6.57 23.68
CA GLY A 426 1.36 7.66 24.57
C GLY A 426 0.27 8.11 25.50
N GLU A 427 0.63 8.43 26.73
CA GLU A 427 -0.30 9.05 27.67
C GLU A 427 -0.50 10.55 27.38
N ARG A 428 -1.51 11.14 28.02
CA ARG A 428 -1.77 12.57 27.92
C ARG A 428 -0.76 13.31 28.79
N ALA A 429 0.00 14.21 28.19
CA ALA A 429 0.97 15.00 28.93
C ALA A 429 0.27 15.89 29.98
N PRO A 430 0.91 16.16 31.14
CA PRO A 430 0.40 17.11 32.13
C PRO A 430 0.08 18.46 31.47
N GLY A 431 -1.08 19.03 31.78
CA GLY A 431 -1.54 20.29 31.20
C GLY A 431 -2.03 20.22 29.74
N GLN A 432 -1.84 19.11 29.01
CA GLN A 432 -2.33 18.97 27.65
C GLN A 432 -3.86 18.82 27.63
N GLY A 433 -4.55 19.65 26.86
CA GLY A 433 -5.99 19.53 26.66
C GLY A 433 -6.37 18.18 26.05
N VAL A 434 -7.44 17.56 26.55
CA VAL A 434 -7.94 16.24 26.10
C VAL A 434 -8.15 16.19 24.58
N ASN A 435 -8.78 17.22 24.00
CA ASN A 435 -9.01 17.28 22.56
C ASN A 435 -7.71 17.45 21.76
N ALA A 436 -6.70 18.13 22.31
CA ALA A 436 -5.40 18.28 21.67
C ALA A 436 -4.67 16.93 21.60
N TRP A 437 -4.75 16.14 22.68
CA TRP A 437 -4.20 14.78 22.73
C TRP A 437 -4.79 13.89 21.62
N PHE A 438 -6.12 13.84 21.49
CA PHE A 438 -6.79 13.07 20.44
C PHE A 438 -6.39 13.52 19.03
N LYS A 439 -6.42 14.83 18.79
CA LYS A 439 -6.01 15.41 17.50
C LYS A 439 -4.60 14.97 17.14
N SER A 440 -3.69 14.96 18.11
CA SER A 440 -2.30 14.53 17.87
C SER A 440 -2.22 13.04 17.53
N ARG A 441 -2.96 12.16 18.21
CA ARG A 441 -2.97 10.71 17.91
C ARG A 441 -3.49 10.43 16.51
N TYR A 442 -4.60 11.06 16.12
CA TYR A 442 -5.11 10.93 14.76
C TYR A 442 -4.12 11.43 13.70
N ARG A 443 -3.40 12.52 13.99
CA ARG A 443 -2.36 13.06 13.10
C ARG A 443 -1.21 12.08 12.93
N MET A 444 -0.67 11.56 14.04
CA MET A 444 0.41 10.58 14.03
C MET A 444 0.01 9.31 13.27
N LEU A 445 -1.17 8.75 13.57
CA LEU A 445 -1.67 7.53 12.93
C LEU A 445 -2.00 7.73 11.45
N GLY A 446 -2.61 8.84 11.06
CA GLY A 446 -2.91 9.12 9.65
C GLY A 446 -1.66 9.31 8.78
N ASN A 447 -0.57 9.82 9.38
CA ASN A 447 0.74 9.97 8.74
C ASN A 447 1.59 8.69 8.79
N ALA A 448 1.24 7.70 9.62
CA ALA A 448 2.04 6.50 9.77
C ALA A 448 2.06 5.65 8.48
N VAL A 449 3.11 4.84 8.36
CA VAL A 449 3.25 3.79 7.34
C VAL A 449 2.71 2.48 7.90
N CYS A 450 2.18 1.62 7.03
CA CYS A 450 1.59 0.33 7.39
C CYS A 450 2.69 -0.70 7.71
N PRO A 451 2.88 -1.11 8.98
CA PRO A 451 3.98 -2.02 9.36
C PRO A 451 3.93 -3.39 8.65
N PRO A 452 2.76 -4.04 8.47
CA PRO A 452 2.68 -5.27 7.68
C PRO A 452 3.23 -5.16 6.25
N LEU A 453 2.95 -4.06 5.54
CA LEU A 453 3.50 -3.85 4.21
C LEU A 453 5.02 -3.67 4.25
N VAL A 454 5.54 -2.97 5.26
CA VAL A 454 6.99 -2.80 5.43
C VAL A 454 7.67 -4.15 5.64
N ALA A 455 7.12 -5.05 6.46
CA ALA A 455 7.69 -6.38 6.67
C ALA A 455 7.80 -7.17 5.35
N ALA A 456 6.73 -7.18 4.55
CA ALA A 456 6.72 -7.87 3.25
C ALA A 456 7.75 -7.28 2.28
N LEU A 457 7.80 -5.95 2.15
CA LEU A 457 8.72 -5.26 1.24
C LEU A 457 10.18 -5.35 1.70
N GLY A 458 10.42 -5.26 3.01
CA GLY A 458 11.73 -5.44 3.61
C GLY A 458 12.29 -6.82 3.32
N GLY A 459 11.50 -7.88 3.50
CA GLY A 459 11.89 -9.24 3.13
C GLY A 459 12.24 -9.38 1.65
N ALA A 460 11.45 -8.80 0.76
CA ALA A 460 11.74 -8.82 -0.69
C ALA A 460 13.04 -8.09 -1.04
N LEU A 461 13.34 -6.98 -0.37
CA LEU A 461 14.58 -6.22 -0.56
C LEU A 461 15.81 -6.97 -0.04
N LEU A 462 15.71 -7.56 1.16
CA LEU A 462 16.81 -8.31 1.77
C LEU A 462 17.17 -9.56 0.96
N ALA A 463 16.20 -10.20 0.32
CA ALA A 463 16.44 -11.31 -0.61
C ALA A 463 17.34 -10.93 -1.81
N ARG A 464 17.53 -9.63 -2.07
CA ARG A 464 18.39 -9.10 -3.14
C ARG A 464 19.64 -8.41 -2.60
N CYS A 465 19.81 -8.36 -1.29
CA CYS A 465 21.01 -7.84 -0.65
C CYS A 465 22.07 -8.95 -0.54
N PRO A 466 23.38 -8.61 -0.54
CA PRO A 466 24.45 -9.60 -0.40
C PRO A 466 24.35 -10.38 0.91
N ALA A 467 24.87 -11.61 0.95
CA ALA A 467 24.89 -12.46 2.14
C ALA A 467 25.55 -11.80 3.38
N ARG A 468 26.41 -10.80 3.22
CA ARG A 468 26.94 -10.01 4.36
C ARG A 468 25.87 -9.17 5.10
N VAL A 469 24.65 -9.11 4.56
CA VAL A 469 23.41 -8.56 5.16
C VAL A 469 22.48 -9.68 5.66
N SER A 470 22.73 -10.94 5.30
CA SER A 470 22.05 -12.13 5.85
C SER A 470 22.99 -12.83 6.82
N ARG A 471 23.06 -12.31 8.06
CA ARG A 471 23.98 -12.82 9.10
C ARG A 471 23.59 -14.23 9.52
N ASP A 472 22.29 -14.46 9.60
CA ASP A 472 21.60 -15.75 9.66
C ASP A 472 21.61 -16.45 8.28
N PRO A 473 21.85 -17.77 8.21
CA PRO A 473 21.24 -18.57 7.16
C PRO A 473 19.75 -18.64 7.49
N VAL A 474 18.92 -17.95 6.71
CA VAL A 474 17.46 -18.16 6.77
C VAL A 474 17.20 -19.56 6.22
N GLU A 475 17.30 -20.58 7.08
CA GLU A 475 16.91 -21.95 6.73
C GLU A 475 15.38 -22.02 6.63
N GLU A 476 14.94 -22.49 5.46
CA GLU A 476 13.55 -22.58 4.95
C GLU A 476 12.86 -21.26 4.54
N GLY A 477 12.35 -21.22 3.30
CA GLY A 477 11.57 -20.10 2.75
C GLY A 477 12.35 -18.82 2.37
N GLY A 478 13.37 -18.43 3.12
CA GLY A 478 14.21 -17.25 2.84
C GLY A 478 13.52 -15.89 3.10
N TRP A 479 14.24 -14.78 2.85
CA TRP A 479 13.81 -13.42 3.23
C TRP A 479 12.42 -13.01 2.71
N VAL A 480 12.03 -13.44 1.51
CA VAL A 480 10.68 -13.19 0.96
C VAL A 480 9.61 -13.88 1.81
N ALA A 481 9.82 -15.15 2.19
CA ALA A 481 8.89 -15.90 3.02
C ALA A 481 8.82 -15.35 4.45
N VAL A 482 9.97 -15.02 5.04
CA VAL A 482 10.07 -14.36 6.36
C VAL A 482 9.28 -13.04 6.36
N GLY A 483 9.51 -12.19 5.35
CA GLY A 483 8.78 -10.93 5.20
C GLY A 483 7.28 -11.12 5.09
N ARG A 484 6.83 -12.10 4.29
CA ARG A 484 5.41 -12.43 4.14
C ARG A 484 4.80 -12.95 5.44
N ALA A 485 5.48 -13.86 6.13
CA ALA A 485 5.01 -14.42 7.40
C ALA A 485 4.85 -13.33 8.48
N ALA A 486 5.87 -12.48 8.64
CA ALA A 486 5.82 -11.35 9.56
C ALA A 486 4.71 -10.35 9.22
N ALA A 487 4.50 -10.09 7.92
CA ALA A 487 3.42 -9.23 7.45
C ALA A 487 2.03 -9.76 7.84
N VAL A 488 1.77 -11.06 7.64
CA VAL A 488 0.52 -11.70 8.05
C VAL A 488 0.38 -11.69 9.57
N ALA A 489 1.43 -12.01 10.32
CA ALA A 489 1.41 -12.00 11.79
C ALA A 489 1.06 -10.61 12.35
N LEU A 490 1.72 -9.55 11.88
CA LEU A 490 1.44 -8.17 12.29
C LEU A 490 0.00 -7.76 11.96
N ALA A 491 -0.50 -8.12 10.77
CA ALA A 491 -1.88 -7.85 10.37
C ALA A 491 -2.88 -8.51 11.33
N LEU A 492 -2.69 -9.78 11.68
CA LEU A 492 -3.56 -10.51 12.60
C LEU A 492 -3.48 -9.97 14.04
N LEU A 493 -2.29 -9.59 14.52
CA LEU A 493 -2.11 -8.97 15.83
C LEU A 493 -2.75 -7.57 15.95
N SER A 494 -2.98 -6.91 14.81
CA SER A 494 -3.68 -5.62 14.74
C SER A 494 -5.21 -5.77 14.63
N ALA A 495 -5.75 -6.97 14.39
CA ALA A 495 -7.19 -7.19 14.43
C ALA A 495 -7.67 -7.31 15.89
N SER A 496 -8.78 -6.67 16.23
CA SER A 496 -9.39 -6.67 17.56
C SER A 496 -9.63 -8.09 18.06
N GLY A 497 -8.91 -8.42 19.14
CA GLY A 497 -8.59 -9.78 19.57
C GLY A 497 -9.72 -10.55 20.24
N VAL A 498 -10.83 -10.75 19.54
CA VAL A 498 -11.92 -11.64 19.97
C VAL A 498 -11.38 -13.06 20.09
N ARG A 499 -11.18 -13.52 21.33
CA ARG A 499 -10.46 -14.77 21.63
C ARG A 499 -11.22 -16.00 21.11
N GLY A 500 -10.49 -17.09 20.87
CA GLY A 500 -11.04 -18.37 20.40
C GLY A 500 -11.41 -18.45 18.92
N ARG A 501 -11.75 -17.33 18.25
CA ARG A 501 -12.22 -17.18 16.83
C ARG A 501 -11.90 -18.35 15.87
N ARG A 502 -10.63 -18.77 15.75
CA ARG A 502 -10.18 -20.02 15.11
C ARG A 502 -9.00 -20.68 15.84
N ALA A 503 -8.87 -20.45 17.13
CA ALA A 503 -8.13 -21.35 18.02
C ALA A 503 -9.06 -22.40 18.66
N ALA A 504 -10.38 -22.33 18.42
CA ALA A 504 -11.36 -23.32 18.87
C ALA A 504 -12.42 -23.53 17.76
N GLY A 505 -12.33 -24.64 17.02
CA GLY A 505 -13.44 -25.12 16.18
C GLY A 505 -13.09 -25.70 14.81
N ARG A 506 -11.86 -25.58 14.34
CA ARG A 506 -11.30 -26.52 13.37
C ARG A 506 -9.97 -26.97 13.95
N GLU A 507 -9.90 -28.23 14.37
CA GLU A 507 -8.62 -28.89 14.55
C GLU A 507 -7.85 -28.75 13.23
N TRP A 508 -6.88 -27.86 13.20
CA TRP A 508 -5.83 -27.92 12.18
C TRP A 508 -4.84 -28.97 12.70
N GLY A 509 -5.23 -30.23 12.50
CA GLY A 509 -4.44 -31.39 12.85
C GLY A 509 -3.37 -31.64 11.80
N ARG A 510 -2.12 -31.60 12.28
CA ARG A 510 -0.83 -31.98 11.67
C ARG A 510 -0.35 -31.12 10.50
#